data_AF-A0A3D4W989-F1
#
_entry.id   AF-A0A3D4W989-F1
#
_cell.length_a   1.000
_cell.length_b   1.000
_cell.length_c   1.000
_cell.angle_alpha   90.00
_cell.angle_beta   90.00
_cell.angle_gamma   90.00
#
_symmetry.space_group_name_H-M   'P 1'
#
loop_
_entity.id
_entity.type
_entity.pdbx_description
1 polymer ?
#
loop_
_entity_poly.entity_id
_entity_poly.type
_entity_poly.pdbx_seq_one_letter_code
_entity_poly.pdbx_strand_id
1 'polypeptide(L)'
;MKKLIILPFTLLLLKSCQPEKKKQAELPETFTLTKEALFDKIRGGWAGQTIGCTYGGPTEFKFKGTMIQDYQEMVWYDDYIREIYELDPGLYDDVYLDFTFVQVIERLGVNAPADSFAVAFAREDYKLWHANQAARYNILNGIMPPESGHWMNNPHADDIDFQIEADFA
;
A
#
# COMPACT_ATOMS: atom_id res chain seq x y z
N MET A 1 -14.50 -39.60 -54.82
CA MET A 1 -15.42 -39.15 -53.76
C MET A 1 -14.64 -38.83 -52.47
N LYS A 2 -13.86 -37.73 -52.39
CA LYS A 2 -13.12 -37.35 -51.16
C LYS A 2 -12.86 -35.84 -50.99
N LYS A 3 -13.56 -34.96 -51.73
CA LYS A 3 -13.26 -33.50 -51.72
C LYS A 3 -14.43 -32.59 -51.33
N LEU A 4 -15.44 -33.09 -50.61
CA LEU A 4 -16.64 -32.29 -50.30
C LEU A 4 -17.00 -32.18 -48.81
N ILE A 5 -16.11 -32.56 -47.88
CA ILE A 5 -16.36 -32.48 -46.43
C ILE A 5 -15.44 -31.46 -45.72
N ILE A 6 -14.49 -30.83 -46.43
CA ILE A 6 -13.52 -29.91 -45.81
C ILE A 6 -14.06 -28.46 -45.70
N LEU A 7 -15.12 -28.12 -46.45
CA LEU A 7 -15.64 -26.75 -46.54
C LEU A 7 -16.52 -26.27 -45.35
N PRO A 8 -17.34 -27.11 -44.67
CA PRO A 8 -18.13 -26.62 -43.54
C PRO A 8 -17.32 -26.52 -42.24
N PHE A 9 -16.22 -27.29 -42.11
CA PHE A 9 -15.38 -27.30 -40.91
C PHE A 9 -14.45 -26.07 -40.83
N THR A 10 -14.07 -25.49 -41.97
CA THR A 10 -13.26 -24.27 -42.04
C THR A 10 -14.05 -23.01 -41.73
N LEU A 11 -15.38 -22.98 -41.97
CA LEU A 11 -16.23 -21.85 -41.62
C LEU A 11 -16.56 -21.77 -40.11
N LEU A 12 -16.58 -22.90 -39.41
CA LEU A 12 -16.84 -22.95 -37.96
C LEU A 12 -15.64 -22.47 -37.13
N LEU A 13 -14.42 -22.63 -37.62
CA LEU A 13 -13.20 -22.18 -36.94
C LEU A 13 -13.02 -20.65 -36.98
N LEU A 14 -13.58 -19.96 -37.99
CA LEU A 14 -13.46 -18.51 -38.12
C LEU A 14 -14.37 -17.71 -37.18
N LYS A 15 -15.43 -18.33 -36.62
CA LYS A 15 -16.30 -17.68 -35.63
C LYS A 15 -15.81 -17.81 -34.18
N SER A 16 -14.82 -18.66 -33.91
CA SER A 16 -14.32 -18.90 -32.54
C SER A 16 -13.18 -17.96 -32.12
N CYS A 17 -12.67 -17.12 -33.04
CA CYS A 17 -11.56 -16.19 -32.79
C CYS A 17 -11.96 -14.71 -32.83
N GLN A 18 -13.22 -14.37 -32.55
CA GLN A 18 -13.53 -12.98 -32.21
C GLN A 18 -13.26 -12.79 -30.71
N PRO A 19 -12.21 -12.05 -30.31
CA PRO A 19 -12.12 -11.59 -28.94
C PRO A 19 -13.37 -10.75 -28.68
N GLU A 20 -14.21 -11.19 -27.74
CA GLU A 20 -15.20 -10.29 -27.17
C GLU A 20 -14.43 -9.08 -26.67
N LYS A 21 -14.59 -7.94 -27.36
CA LYS A 21 -14.23 -6.65 -26.79
C LYS A 21 -15.16 -6.46 -25.60
N LYS A 22 -14.80 -7.01 -24.43
CA LYS A 22 -15.32 -6.52 -23.17
C LYS A 22 -15.05 -5.02 -23.21
N LYS A 23 -16.12 -4.23 -23.28
CA LYS A 23 -16.03 -2.79 -23.07
C LYS A 23 -15.40 -2.64 -21.69
N GLN A 24 -14.11 -2.36 -21.67
CA GLN A 24 -13.43 -1.92 -20.47
C GLN A 24 -14.19 -0.65 -20.09
N ALA A 25 -14.87 -0.67 -18.96
CA ALA A 25 -15.62 0.49 -18.51
C ALA A 25 -14.61 1.62 -18.35
N GLU A 26 -14.65 2.59 -19.27
CA GLU A 26 -13.82 3.79 -19.17
C GLU A 26 -14.24 4.50 -17.90
N LEU A 27 -13.26 4.79 -17.03
CA LEU A 27 -13.53 5.58 -15.84
C LEU A 27 -14.04 6.96 -16.29
N PRO A 28 -15.07 7.51 -15.64
CA PRO A 28 -15.56 8.83 -16.00
C PRO A 28 -14.47 9.88 -15.77
N GLU A 29 -14.37 10.87 -16.67
CA GLU A 29 -13.42 11.98 -16.55
C GLU A 29 -13.60 12.75 -15.22
N THR A 30 -14.84 12.82 -14.74
CA THR A 30 -15.18 13.42 -13.45
C THR A 30 -16.06 12.49 -12.64
N PHE A 31 -15.73 12.33 -11.36
CA PHE A 31 -16.53 11.57 -10.41
C PHE A 31 -17.03 12.50 -9.30
N THR A 32 -18.33 12.50 -9.05
CA THR A 32 -18.94 13.33 -8.01
C THR A 32 -19.32 12.46 -6.81
N LEU A 33 -18.90 12.88 -5.62
CA LEU A 33 -19.24 12.26 -4.35
C LEU A 33 -19.99 13.25 -3.46
N THR A 34 -20.91 12.75 -2.65
CA THR A 34 -21.38 13.51 -1.50
C THR A 34 -20.26 13.62 -0.48
N LYS A 35 -20.33 14.63 0.39
CA LYS A 35 -19.33 14.78 1.46
C LYS A 35 -19.32 13.55 2.37
N GLU A 36 -20.49 13.02 2.69
CA GLU A 36 -20.65 11.85 3.54
C GLU A 36 -19.96 10.63 2.94
N ALA A 37 -20.14 10.39 1.63
CA ALA A 37 -19.50 9.30 0.92
C ALA A 37 -17.97 9.48 0.83
N LEU A 38 -17.49 10.73 0.69
CA LEU A 38 -16.06 11.03 0.73
C LEU A 38 -15.46 10.73 2.11
N PHE A 39 -16.09 11.20 3.18
CA PHE A 39 -15.63 10.95 4.56
C PHE A 39 -15.68 9.47 4.93
N ASP A 40 -16.67 8.74 4.45
CA ASP A 40 -16.75 7.29 4.63
C ASP A 40 -15.55 6.57 3.99
N LYS A 41 -15.20 6.94 2.76
CA LYS A 41 -14.04 6.37 2.05
C LYS A 41 -12.71 6.69 2.73
N ILE A 42 -12.51 7.94 3.15
CA ILE A 42 -11.29 8.34 3.86
C ILE A 42 -11.16 7.53 5.15
N ARG A 43 -12.22 7.44 5.97
CA ARG A 43 -12.22 6.63 7.20
C ARG A 43 -11.97 5.15 6.91
N GLY A 44 -12.53 4.63 5.82
CA GLY A 44 -12.30 3.27 5.37
C GLY A 44 -10.84 2.99 4.96
N GLY A 45 -10.15 3.98 4.39
CA GLY A 45 -8.72 3.89 4.08
C GLY A 45 -7.88 3.65 5.35
N TRP A 46 -7.98 4.58 6.31
CA TRP A 46 -7.28 4.47 7.60
C TRP A 46 -7.64 3.20 8.39
N ALA A 47 -8.93 2.85 8.44
CA ALA A 47 -9.37 1.63 9.10
C ALA A 47 -8.84 0.38 8.40
N GLY A 48 -8.84 0.37 7.06
CA GLY A 48 -8.35 -0.74 6.25
C GLY A 48 -6.86 -0.99 6.43
N GLN A 49 -6.05 0.06 6.44
CA GLN A 49 -4.61 -0.03 6.70
C GLN A 49 -4.34 -0.58 8.11
N THR A 50 -5.01 -0.02 9.14
CA THR A 50 -4.90 -0.50 10.53
C THR A 50 -5.28 -1.99 10.65
N ILE A 51 -6.39 -2.41 10.03
CA ILE A 51 -6.81 -3.81 9.99
C ILE A 51 -5.76 -4.67 9.28
N GLY A 52 -5.19 -4.16 8.19
CA GLY A 52 -4.12 -4.80 7.43
C GLY A 52 -2.90 -5.14 8.27
N CYS A 53 -2.40 -4.19 9.05
CA CYS A 53 -1.27 -4.41 9.97
C CYS A 53 -1.59 -5.51 10.98
N THR A 54 -2.72 -5.41 11.70
CA THR A 54 -3.13 -6.41 12.71
C THR A 54 -3.35 -7.78 12.10
N TYR A 55 -4.00 -7.86 10.93
CA TYR A 55 -4.30 -9.12 10.26
C TYR A 55 -3.06 -9.78 9.66
N GLY A 56 -2.14 -8.99 9.10
CA GLY A 56 -0.92 -9.46 8.45
C GLY A 56 0.19 -9.87 9.42
N GLY A 57 0.35 -9.11 10.52
CA GLY A 57 1.43 -9.27 11.50
C GLY A 57 1.68 -10.70 11.98
N PRO A 58 0.64 -11.48 12.35
CA PRO A 58 0.81 -12.86 12.79
C PRO A 58 1.42 -13.80 11.73
N THR A 59 1.40 -13.43 10.46
CA THR A 59 1.92 -14.26 9.35
C THR A 59 3.22 -13.72 8.75
N GLU A 60 3.66 -12.54 9.19
CA GLU A 60 4.85 -11.88 8.69
C GLU A 60 6.08 -12.80 8.76
N PHE A 61 6.79 -12.92 7.64
CA PHE A 61 7.95 -13.81 7.44
C PHE A 61 7.73 -15.33 7.65
N LYS A 62 6.51 -15.82 7.89
CA LYS A 62 6.23 -17.25 8.16
C LYS A 62 6.00 -18.10 6.90
N PHE A 63 5.48 -17.51 5.82
CA PHE A 63 5.10 -18.21 4.58
C PHE A 63 5.88 -17.72 3.35
N LYS A 64 7.18 -17.47 3.50
CA LYS A 64 8.02 -16.90 2.44
C LYS A 64 8.04 -17.79 1.18
N GLY A 65 7.77 -17.19 0.02
CA GLY A 65 7.82 -17.87 -1.28
C GLY A 65 6.62 -18.78 -1.60
N THR A 66 5.54 -18.71 -0.81
CA THR A 66 4.30 -19.46 -1.06
C THR A 66 3.09 -18.65 -0.62
N MET A 67 1.90 -19.04 -1.09
CA MET A 67 0.64 -18.53 -0.55
C MET A 67 0.30 -19.23 0.75
N ILE A 68 -0.29 -18.50 1.69
CA ILE A 68 -0.96 -19.07 2.87
C ILE A 68 -2.10 -19.96 2.38
N GLN A 69 -2.18 -21.19 2.88
CA GLN A 69 -3.21 -22.16 2.49
C GLN A 69 -4.31 -22.26 3.54
N ASP A 70 -5.42 -22.92 3.22
CA ASP A 70 -6.63 -23.05 4.04
C ASP A 70 -6.41 -23.70 5.43
N TYR A 71 -5.26 -24.32 5.68
CA TYR A 71 -4.95 -24.86 7.00
C TYR A 71 -4.58 -23.79 8.04
N GLN A 72 -4.21 -22.58 7.60
CA GLN A 72 -3.83 -21.50 8.50
C GLN A 72 -5.08 -20.74 8.93
N GLU A 73 -5.46 -20.93 10.20
CA GLU A 73 -6.51 -20.12 10.81
C GLU A 73 -6.01 -18.71 11.07
N MET A 74 -6.77 -17.71 10.63
CA MET A 74 -6.45 -16.30 10.84
C MET A 74 -7.18 -15.82 12.09
N VAL A 75 -6.41 -15.34 13.09
CA VAL A 75 -6.97 -14.86 14.35
C VAL A 75 -7.67 -13.53 14.12
N TRP A 76 -8.92 -13.42 14.57
CA TRP A 76 -9.66 -12.17 14.58
C TRP A 76 -10.74 -12.16 15.66
N TYR A 77 -10.83 -11.07 16.42
CA TYR A 77 -11.87 -10.80 17.42
C TYR A 77 -11.98 -9.29 17.67
N ASP A 78 -13.08 -8.86 18.29
CA ASP A 78 -13.48 -7.44 18.37
C ASP A 78 -12.39 -6.50 18.93
N ASP A 79 -11.61 -6.97 19.91
CA ASP A 79 -10.59 -6.18 20.59
C ASP A 79 -9.16 -6.43 20.06
N TYR A 80 -9.00 -7.21 18.99
CA TYR A 80 -7.69 -7.72 18.57
C TYR A 80 -6.71 -6.60 18.18
N ILE A 81 -7.20 -5.58 17.46
CA ILE A 81 -6.40 -4.42 17.06
C ILE A 81 -5.83 -3.72 18.30
N ARG A 82 -6.68 -3.45 19.30
CA ARG A 82 -6.28 -2.78 20.54
C ARG A 82 -5.23 -3.61 21.28
N GLU A 83 -5.50 -4.91 21.46
CA GLU A 83 -4.58 -5.79 22.17
C GLU A 83 -3.21 -5.86 21.50
N ILE A 84 -3.17 -6.01 20.17
CA ILE A 84 -1.91 -6.04 19.43
C ILE A 84 -1.19 -4.70 19.48
N TYR A 85 -1.90 -3.58 19.41
CA TYR A 85 -1.29 -2.25 19.58
C TYR A 85 -0.67 -2.06 20.96
N GLU A 86 -1.33 -2.53 22.02
CA GLU A 86 -0.81 -2.46 23.39
C GLU A 86 0.41 -3.38 23.59
N LEU A 87 0.42 -4.56 22.95
CA LEU A 87 1.49 -5.55 23.08
C LEU A 87 2.72 -5.22 22.22
N ASP A 88 2.51 -4.83 20.97
CA ASP A 88 3.55 -4.46 20.03
C ASP A 88 3.10 -3.27 19.17
N PRO A 89 3.23 -2.03 19.68
CA PRO A 89 2.95 -0.85 18.89
C PRO A 89 3.88 -0.77 17.67
N GLY A 90 5.02 -1.47 17.66
CA GLY A 90 5.94 -1.50 16.53
C GLY A 90 5.38 -2.13 15.26
N LEU A 91 4.26 -2.86 15.33
CA LEU A 91 3.60 -3.46 14.19
C LEU A 91 2.89 -2.45 13.28
N TYR A 92 2.61 -1.25 13.79
CA TYR A 92 1.83 -0.23 13.07
C TYR A 92 2.71 0.86 12.48
N ASP A 93 3.98 0.57 12.19
CA ASP A 93 4.87 1.55 11.57
C ASP A 93 4.38 1.98 10.19
N ASP A 94 3.68 1.10 9.47
CA ASP A 94 2.92 1.38 8.24
C ASP A 94 1.92 2.55 8.36
N VAL A 95 1.53 2.97 9.58
CA VAL A 95 0.51 4.02 9.82
C VAL A 95 1.11 5.27 10.49
N TYR A 96 2.20 5.14 11.24
CA TYR A 96 2.71 6.25 12.06
C TYR A 96 3.30 7.39 11.24
N LEU A 97 3.97 7.06 10.14
CA LEU A 97 4.54 8.06 9.25
C LEU A 97 3.44 8.93 8.62
N ASP A 98 2.33 8.32 8.24
CA ASP A 98 1.15 8.98 7.70
C ASP A 98 0.57 10.02 8.67
N PHE A 99 0.44 9.68 9.96
CA PHE A 99 -0.02 10.64 10.96
C PHE A 99 0.93 11.84 11.10
N THR A 100 2.23 11.59 11.06
CA THR A 100 3.23 12.66 11.10
C THR A 100 3.11 13.58 9.88
N PHE A 101 2.86 13.01 8.70
CA PHE A 101 2.71 13.76 7.46
C PHE A 101 1.43 14.61 7.47
N VAL A 102 0.31 14.05 7.95
CA VAL A 102 -0.94 14.80 8.15
C VAL A 102 -0.72 16.00 9.08
N GLN A 103 0.01 15.83 10.18
CA GLN A 103 0.32 16.94 11.10
C GLN A 103 1.15 18.04 10.43
N VAL A 104 2.13 17.67 9.59
CA VAL A 104 2.92 18.63 8.82
C VAL A 104 2.03 19.38 7.82
N ILE A 105 1.16 18.67 7.10
CA ILE A 105 0.22 19.27 6.14
C ILE A 105 -0.78 20.20 6.84
N GLU A 106 -1.30 19.82 8.01
CA GLU A 106 -2.19 20.67 8.80
C GLU A 106 -1.51 21.98 9.19
N ARG A 107 -0.23 21.93 9.58
CA ARG A 107 0.52 23.09 10.05
C ARG A 107 1.04 23.99 8.93
N LEU A 108 1.54 23.39 7.84
CA LEU A 108 2.30 24.09 6.79
C LEU A 108 1.58 24.13 5.43
N GLY A 109 0.48 23.39 5.30
CA GLY A 109 -0.28 23.21 4.06
C GLY A 109 0.24 22.06 3.20
N VAL A 110 -0.54 21.71 2.18
CA VAL A 110 -0.24 20.62 1.22
C VAL A 110 1.03 20.83 0.40
N ASN A 111 1.56 22.06 0.37
CA ASN A 111 2.80 22.42 -0.33
C ASN A 111 3.99 22.53 0.64
N ALA A 112 3.91 21.89 1.82
CA ALA A 112 5.00 21.88 2.77
C ALA A 112 6.29 21.34 2.12
N PRO A 113 7.46 21.92 2.43
CA PRO A 113 8.72 21.45 1.86
C PRO A 113 9.10 20.08 2.43
N ALA A 114 9.76 19.25 1.61
CA ALA A 114 10.15 17.88 1.97
C ALA A 114 11.02 17.79 3.24
N ASP A 115 11.81 18.82 3.52
CA ASP A 115 12.62 18.91 4.74
C ASP A 115 11.77 18.98 6.03
N SER A 116 10.57 19.56 5.97
CA SER A 116 9.66 19.66 7.09
C SER A 116 9.07 18.31 7.47
N PHE A 117 8.74 17.49 6.47
CA PHE A 117 8.35 16.10 6.67
C PHE A 117 9.49 15.28 7.25
N ALA A 118 10.68 15.39 6.65
CA ALA A 118 11.87 14.68 7.12
C ALA A 118 12.23 14.98 8.56
N VAL A 119 12.29 16.26 8.95
CA VAL A 119 12.62 16.64 10.33
C VAL A 119 11.54 16.20 11.31
N ALA A 120 10.26 16.17 10.90
CA ALA A 120 9.18 15.69 11.75
C ALA A 120 9.35 14.20 12.04
N PHE A 121 9.29 13.33 11.03
CA PHE A 121 9.27 11.88 11.26
C PHE A 121 10.61 11.35 11.81
N ALA A 122 11.73 11.98 11.47
CA ALA A 122 13.04 11.56 11.94
C ALA A 122 13.22 11.78 13.47
N ARG A 123 12.37 12.59 14.10
CA ARG A 123 12.43 12.92 15.54
C ARG A 123 11.33 12.27 16.37
N GLU A 124 10.38 11.60 15.75
CA GLU A 124 9.35 10.84 16.44
C GLU A 124 9.94 9.58 17.09
N ASP A 125 9.27 9.10 18.15
CA ASP A 125 9.74 8.00 19.00
C ASP A 125 9.23 6.62 18.55
N TYR A 126 8.29 6.57 17.61
CA TYR A 126 7.79 5.32 17.08
C TYR A 126 8.89 4.54 16.33
N LYS A 127 8.78 3.21 16.38
CA LYS A 127 9.70 2.32 15.67
C LYS A 127 9.48 2.46 14.17
N LEU A 128 10.56 2.38 13.42
CA LEU A 128 10.56 2.29 11.96
C LEU A 128 11.39 1.07 11.57
N TRP A 129 11.06 0.48 10.44
CA TRP A 129 11.85 -0.57 9.85
C TRP A 129 12.58 -0.08 8.60
N HIS A 130 13.48 -0.92 8.09
CA HIS A 130 14.01 -0.88 6.73
C HIS A 130 14.32 0.53 6.16
N ALA A 131 13.71 0.90 5.05
CA ALA A 131 13.99 2.13 4.32
C ALA A 131 13.73 3.36 5.19
N ASN A 132 12.66 3.33 5.99
CA ASN A 132 12.28 4.44 6.86
C ASN A 132 13.26 4.64 8.01
N GLN A 133 13.75 3.56 8.62
CA GLN A 133 14.76 3.64 9.67
C GLN A 133 16.12 4.08 9.13
N ALA A 134 16.51 3.63 7.94
CA ALA A 134 17.72 4.12 7.26
C ALA A 134 17.60 5.61 6.89
N ALA A 135 16.43 6.04 6.39
CA ALA A 135 16.16 7.44 6.10
C ALA A 135 16.21 8.31 7.37
N ARG A 136 15.60 7.87 8.48
CA ARG A 136 15.70 8.53 9.80
C ARG A 136 17.16 8.71 10.20
N TYR A 137 17.97 7.65 10.12
CA TYR A 137 19.39 7.73 10.45
C TYR A 137 20.11 8.76 9.57
N ASN A 138 19.89 8.72 8.26
CA ASN A 138 20.49 9.65 7.30
C ASN A 138 20.13 11.11 7.62
N ILE A 139 18.86 11.40 7.87
CA ILE A 139 18.35 12.73 8.23
C ILE A 139 19.01 13.23 9.51
N LEU A 140 19.07 12.38 10.55
CA LEU A 140 19.71 12.72 11.82
C LEU A 140 21.22 12.93 11.70
N ASN A 141 21.85 12.42 10.64
CA ASN A 141 23.26 12.61 10.32
C ASN A 141 23.51 13.63 9.18
N GLY A 142 22.50 14.43 8.84
CA GLY A 142 22.66 15.58 7.94
C GLY A 142 22.46 15.30 6.45
N ILE A 143 22.06 14.08 6.07
CA ILE A 143 21.66 13.76 4.71
C ILE A 143 20.14 13.97 4.61
N MET A 144 19.71 15.08 4.01
CA MET A 144 18.30 15.45 3.86
C MET A 144 17.66 14.81 2.62
N PRO A 145 16.31 14.77 2.50
CA PRO A 145 15.66 14.35 1.26
C PRO A 145 16.04 15.23 0.06
N PRO A 146 16.01 14.66 -1.16
CA PRO A 146 15.67 13.27 -1.48
C PRO A 146 16.81 12.28 -1.20
N GLU A 147 18.03 12.76 -0.90
CA GLU A 147 19.22 11.93 -0.73
C GLU A 147 19.13 10.94 0.43
N SER A 148 18.35 11.25 1.47
CA SER A 148 18.14 10.37 2.63
C SER A 148 17.53 9.00 2.26
N GLY A 149 16.71 8.96 1.20
CA GLY A 149 16.09 7.75 0.68
C GLY A 149 16.74 7.22 -0.61
N HIS A 150 17.72 7.92 -1.17
CA HIS A 150 18.35 7.53 -2.42
C HIS A 150 19.16 6.24 -2.25
N TRP A 151 19.11 5.31 -3.22
CA TRP A 151 19.72 3.97 -3.13
C TRP A 151 21.23 3.97 -2.85
N MET A 152 21.94 5.05 -3.20
CA MET A 152 23.37 5.20 -2.86
C MET A 152 23.62 5.45 -1.36
N ASN A 153 22.63 6.00 -0.65
CA ASN A 153 22.71 6.36 0.76
C ASN A 153 21.80 5.49 1.65
N ASN A 154 20.85 4.78 1.05
CA ASN A 154 19.89 3.91 1.73
C ASN A 154 19.94 2.50 1.11
N PRO A 155 20.54 1.51 1.80
CA PRO A 155 20.64 0.14 1.29
C PRO A 155 19.29 -0.59 1.22
N HIS A 156 18.24 -0.01 1.81
CA HIS A 156 16.87 -0.50 1.83
C HIS A 156 15.95 0.26 0.88
N ALA A 157 16.49 1.06 -0.05
CA ALA A 157 15.69 1.95 -0.91
C ALA A 157 14.64 1.23 -1.78
N ASP A 158 14.79 -0.08 -2.00
CA ASP A 158 13.84 -0.91 -2.77
C ASP A 158 12.83 -1.65 -1.87
N ASP A 159 12.91 -1.50 -0.55
CA ASP A 159 11.93 -2.05 0.39
C ASP A 159 10.60 -1.27 0.27
N ILE A 160 9.51 -1.89 0.74
CA ILE A 160 8.13 -1.43 0.44
C ILE A 160 7.66 -0.28 1.34
N ASP A 161 8.46 0.16 2.31
CA ASP A 161 8.07 1.07 3.39
C ASP A 161 7.28 2.29 2.89
N PHE A 162 7.82 3.03 1.91
CA PHE A 162 7.11 4.21 1.40
C PHE A 162 5.90 3.84 0.53
N GLN A 163 5.89 2.67 -0.11
CA GLN A 163 4.77 2.26 -0.99
C GLN A 163 3.49 2.00 -0.20
N ILE A 164 3.62 1.57 1.05
CA ILE A 164 2.49 1.32 1.97
C ILE A 164 2.06 2.55 2.77
N GLU A 165 2.80 3.66 2.62
CA GLU A 165 2.60 4.98 3.26
C GLU A 165 2.41 6.11 2.21
N ALA A 166 2.23 5.75 0.93
CA ALA A 166 2.19 6.69 -0.18
C ALA A 166 0.87 7.47 -0.30
N ASP A 167 0.04 7.50 0.76
CA ASP A 167 -1.28 8.13 0.77
C ASP A 167 -1.23 9.67 0.55
N PHE A 168 -0.03 10.26 0.65
CA PHE A 168 0.22 11.70 0.53
C PHE A 168 1.11 12.10 -0.67
N ALA A 169 1.47 11.16 -1.55
CA ALA A 169 2.40 11.36 -2.67
C ALA A 169 1.72 11.69 -4.01
#